data_AF-A0A7C1I8L8-F1
#
_entry.id   AF-A0A7C1I8L8-F1
#
_cell.length_a   1.000
_cell.length_b   1.000
_cell.length_c   1.000
_cell.angle_alpha   90.00
_cell.angle_beta   90.00
_cell.angle_gamma   90.00
#
_symmetry.space_group_name_H-M   'P 1'
#
loop_
_entity.id
_entity.type
_entity.pdbx_description
1 polymer ?
#
loop_
_entity_poly.entity_id
_entity_poly.type
_entity_poly.pdbx_seq_one_letter_code
_entity_poly.pdbx_strand_id
1 'polypeptide(L)'
;SGDGIIETYGGEYIRYNGGFVWGAGNVQQSETVFTSGKAQASNGITYKLNRPLTFSVDNIGREIEGKPQFSMFYNYLLKSSEAAPVNHVYDTINKAIANIASTEDNTLFIPNNTAMQAAINDGLLPVIGFADFTIAQQNKVLAFVMYHVIAKSIVVPDGKISGVRDTYHKTEEGKATVTVINEPGSFSLIDAHGRMANVIMENSNILSNRAVIHQLDNYLKY
;
A
#
# COMPACT_ATOMS: atom_id res chain seq x y z
N SER A 1 -7.43 24.94 6.92
CA SER A 1 -7.43 23.86 5.92
C SER A 1 -6.49 22.78 6.44
N GLY A 2 -6.83 21.50 6.24
CA GLY A 2 -5.98 20.38 6.67
C GLY A 2 -5.61 19.49 5.48
N ASP A 3 -4.69 18.56 5.73
CA ASP A 3 -4.36 17.42 4.88
C ASP A 3 -4.51 16.16 5.71
N GLY A 4 -5.06 15.09 5.13
CA GLY A 4 -5.19 13.82 5.82
C GLY A 4 -6.11 12.84 5.12
N ILE A 5 -6.41 11.78 5.85
CA ILE A 5 -7.28 10.69 5.43
C ILE A 5 -8.34 10.47 6.52
N ILE A 6 -9.57 10.16 6.12
CA ILE A 6 -10.69 9.94 7.04
C ILE A 6 -11.48 8.71 6.63
N GLU A 7 -11.88 7.95 7.63
CA GLU A 7 -12.73 6.76 7.50
C GLU A 7 -14.21 7.18 7.37
N THR A 8 -14.92 6.55 6.43
CA THR A 8 -16.37 6.69 6.26
C THR A 8 -17.11 5.70 7.16
N TYR A 9 -18.41 5.90 7.36
CA TYR A 9 -19.25 4.94 8.09
C TYR A 9 -19.26 3.54 7.44
N GLY A 10 -18.97 3.43 6.14
CA GLY A 10 -18.89 2.17 5.41
C GLY A 10 -17.53 1.47 5.49
N GLY A 11 -16.55 2.03 6.21
CA GLY A 11 -15.17 1.50 6.29
C GLY A 11 -14.27 1.87 5.11
N GLU A 12 -14.80 2.57 4.10
CA GLU A 12 -14.02 3.17 3.02
C GLU A 12 -13.31 4.45 3.49
N TYR A 13 -12.30 4.89 2.74
CA TYR A 13 -11.51 6.06 3.12
C TYR A 13 -11.60 7.18 2.10
N ILE A 14 -11.58 8.41 2.60
CA ILE A 14 -11.56 9.65 1.81
C ILE A 14 -10.28 10.40 2.18
N ARG A 15 -9.53 10.83 1.17
CA ARG A 15 -8.40 11.74 1.39
C ARG A 15 -8.86 13.17 1.18
N TYR A 16 -8.28 14.10 1.93
CA TYR A 16 -8.57 15.51 1.83
C TYR A 16 -7.29 16.32 1.89
N ASN A 17 -7.22 17.40 1.13
CA ASN A 17 -6.13 18.38 1.19
C ASN A 17 -6.67 19.73 0.76
N GLY A 18 -6.53 20.76 1.60
CA GLY A 18 -6.76 22.14 1.15
C GLY A 18 -8.17 22.47 0.64
N GLY A 19 -9.21 21.73 1.04
CA GLY A 19 -10.58 21.89 0.54
C GLY A 19 -10.91 21.01 -0.68
N PHE A 20 -9.93 20.24 -1.16
CA PHE A 20 -10.13 19.12 -2.07
C PHE A 20 -10.37 17.84 -1.27
N VAL A 21 -11.17 16.95 -1.83
CA VAL A 21 -11.44 15.61 -1.30
C VAL A 21 -11.39 14.60 -2.45
N TRP A 22 -11.10 13.34 -2.18
CA TRP A 22 -11.15 12.31 -3.23
C TRP A 22 -11.23 10.91 -2.63
N GLY A 23 -11.93 10.02 -3.33
CA GLY A 23 -11.81 8.58 -3.18
C GLY A 23 -10.83 8.01 -4.22
N ALA A 24 -10.55 6.71 -4.14
CA ALA A 24 -9.66 6.03 -5.08
C ALA A 24 -10.13 6.15 -6.55
N GLY A 25 -11.45 6.08 -6.80
CA GLY A 25 -12.00 6.15 -8.15
C GLY A 25 -11.81 7.53 -8.80
N ASN A 26 -11.90 8.61 -8.01
CA ASN A 26 -11.71 9.96 -8.54
C ASN A 26 -10.27 10.16 -9.01
N VAL A 27 -9.29 9.61 -8.28
CA VAL A 27 -7.87 9.68 -8.68
C VAL A 27 -7.65 9.00 -10.02
N GLN A 28 -8.24 7.81 -10.22
CA GLN A 28 -8.09 7.03 -11.45
C GLN A 28 -8.75 7.66 -12.66
N GLN A 29 -9.88 8.33 -12.43
CA GLN A 29 -10.62 9.06 -13.44
C GLN A 29 -10.06 10.48 -13.69
N SER A 30 -8.97 10.85 -13.00
CA SER A 30 -8.39 12.20 -13.04
C SER A 30 -9.41 13.30 -12.71
N GLU A 31 -10.31 13.00 -11.78
CA GLU A 31 -11.37 13.90 -11.34
C GLU A 31 -10.98 14.67 -10.09
N THR A 32 -11.19 15.98 -10.13
CA THR A 32 -11.00 16.85 -8.96
C THR A 32 -12.33 17.10 -8.26
N VAL A 33 -12.43 16.66 -7.00
CA VAL A 33 -13.56 16.97 -6.12
C VAL A 33 -13.14 18.04 -5.13
N PHE A 34 -13.93 19.10 -5.02
CA PHE A 34 -13.70 20.20 -4.08
C PHE A 34 -14.96 20.53 -3.30
N THR A 35 -14.76 21.04 -2.09
CA THR A 35 -15.85 21.50 -1.23
C THR A 35 -16.28 22.90 -1.66
N SER A 36 -17.50 23.04 -2.18
CA SER A 36 -18.07 24.32 -2.64
C SER A 36 -18.77 25.10 -1.52
N GLY A 37 -18.93 24.50 -0.34
CA GLY A 37 -19.48 25.16 0.84
C GLY A 37 -19.56 24.22 2.03
N LYS A 38 -19.75 24.79 3.23
CA LYS A 38 -19.98 24.04 4.47
C LYS A 38 -21.16 24.63 5.24
N ALA A 39 -21.91 23.77 5.92
CA ALA A 39 -22.98 24.16 6.83
C ALA A 39 -22.80 23.43 8.17
N GLN A 40 -22.82 24.17 9.27
CA GLN A 40 -22.74 23.63 10.63
C GLN A 40 -24.16 23.32 11.12
N ALA A 41 -24.37 22.11 11.63
CA ALA A 41 -25.53 21.71 12.40
C ALA A 41 -25.12 21.33 13.83
N SER A 42 -26.10 21.09 14.71
CA SER A 42 -25.86 20.68 16.11
C SER A 42 -25.17 19.32 16.24
N ASN A 43 -25.29 18.47 15.23
CA ASN A 43 -24.77 17.10 15.21
C ASN A 43 -23.61 16.88 14.20
N GLY A 44 -23.11 17.93 13.55
CA GLY A 44 -22.01 17.79 12.61
C GLY A 44 -21.89 18.90 11.58
N ILE A 45 -20.98 18.71 10.62
CA ILE A 45 -20.73 19.62 9.51
C ILE A 45 -21.07 18.91 8.21
N THR A 46 -21.88 19.57 7.37
CA THR A 46 -22.15 19.11 6.01
C THR A 46 -21.26 19.87 5.05
N TYR A 47 -20.55 19.14 4.19
CA TYR A 47 -19.77 19.68 3.08
C TYR A 47 -20.52 19.46 1.76
N LYS A 48 -20.67 20.51 0.96
CA LYS A 48 -21.18 20.40 -0.40
C LYS A 48 -20.02 20.08 -1.34
N LEU A 49 -20.17 19.02 -2.14
CA LEU A 49 -19.18 18.63 -3.14
C LEU A 49 -19.64 19.06 -4.53
N ASN A 50 -18.71 19.43 -5.40
CA ASN A 50 -19.00 19.71 -6.80
C ASN A 50 -19.36 18.45 -7.62
N ARG A 51 -18.97 17.26 -7.13
CA ARG A 51 -19.27 15.96 -7.74
C ARG A 51 -19.22 14.83 -6.69
N PRO A 52 -19.73 13.64 -7.00
CA PRO A 52 -19.66 12.49 -6.11
C PRO A 52 -18.23 12.01 -5.87
N LEU A 53 -18.00 11.42 -4.69
CA LEU A 53 -16.81 10.61 -4.43
C LEU A 53 -17.04 9.22 -5.04
N THR A 54 -16.03 8.70 -5.73
CA THR A 54 -16.10 7.39 -6.40
C THR A 54 -15.06 6.43 -5.84
N PHE A 55 -15.39 5.14 -5.84
CA PHE A 55 -14.49 4.06 -5.45
C PHE A 55 -13.76 3.49 -6.67
N SER A 56 -12.63 2.83 -6.42
CA SER A 56 -11.87 2.13 -7.46
C SER A 56 -12.31 0.67 -7.54
N VAL A 57 -12.28 0.11 -8.76
CA VAL A 57 -12.38 -1.34 -9.00
C VAL A 57 -11.09 -1.92 -9.56
N ASP A 58 -10.06 -1.09 -9.77
CA ASP A 58 -8.78 -1.50 -10.33
C ASP A 58 -7.93 -2.23 -9.29
N ASN A 59 -7.02 -3.09 -9.76
CA ASN A 59 -6.06 -3.74 -8.86
C ASN A 59 -4.98 -2.77 -8.36
N ILE A 60 -4.44 -3.05 -7.18
CA ILE A 60 -3.48 -2.21 -6.44
C ILE A 60 -2.25 -1.86 -7.29
N GLY A 61 -1.80 -2.75 -8.17
CA GLY A 61 -0.65 -2.52 -9.03
C GLY A 61 -0.79 -1.29 -9.93
N ARG A 62 -2.03 -0.88 -10.26
CA ARG A 62 -2.29 0.34 -11.03
C ARG A 62 -1.87 1.60 -10.28
N GLU A 63 -1.94 1.60 -8.95
CA GLU A 63 -1.48 2.72 -8.11
C GLU A 63 0.03 2.70 -7.87
N ILE A 64 0.76 1.70 -8.39
CA ILE A 64 2.22 1.59 -8.26
C ILE A 64 2.89 1.96 -9.60
N GLU A 65 2.27 1.57 -10.71
CA GLU A 65 2.77 1.75 -12.05
C GLU A 65 3.12 3.23 -12.34
N GLY A 66 4.33 3.45 -12.86
CA GLY A 66 4.81 4.77 -13.30
C GLY A 66 5.14 5.77 -12.18
N LYS A 67 5.02 5.40 -10.90
CA LYS A 67 5.34 6.28 -9.77
C LYS A 67 6.84 6.23 -9.43
N PRO A 68 7.62 7.34 -9.55
CA PRO A 68 9.07 7.33 -9.34
C PRO A 68 9.50 6.85 -7.95
N GLN A 69 8.70 7.13 -6.93
CA GLN A 69 8.96 6.75 -5.55
C GLN A 69 8.84 5.24 -5.29
N PHE A 70 8.18 4.51 -6.20
CA PHE A 70 7.99 3.06 -6.14
C PHE A 70 8.73 2.32 -7.27
N SER A 71 9.57 3.01 -8.04
CA SER A 71 10.13 2.48 -9.28
C SER A 71 10.93 1.19 -9.09
N MET A 72 11.75 1.10 -8.03
CA MET A 72 12.49 -0.15 -7.76
C MET A 72 11.56 -1.29 -7.38
N PHE A 73 10.58 -1.04 -6.50
CA PHE A 73 9.58 -2.05 -6.14
C PHE A 73 8.79 -2.51 -7.36
N TYR A 74 8.34 -1.58 -8.20
CA TYR A 74 7.64 -1.87 -9.44
C TYR A 74 8.49 -2.70 -10.41
N ASN A 75 9.79 -2.39 -10.54
CA ASN A 75 10.71 -3.17 -11.37
C ASN A 75 10.83 -4.63 -10.90
N TYR A 76 10.76 -4.89 -9.59
CA TYR A 76 10.72 -6.27 -9.07
C TYR A 76 9.41 -6.98 -9.40
N LEU A 77 8.28 -6.27 -9.35
CA LEU A 77 7.00 -6.82 -9.79
C LEU A 77 7.07 -7.21 -11.29
N LEU A 78 7.58 -6.31 -12.14
CA LEU A 78 7.76 -6.56 -13.57
C LEU A 78 8.75 -7.70 -13.85
N LYS A 79 9.92 -7.70 -13.21
CA LYS A 79 10.91 -8.79 -13.46
C LYS A 79 10.39 -10.16 -12.99
N SER A 80 9.40 -10.17 -12.10
CA SER A 80 8.73 -11.37 -11.60
C SER A 80 7.37 -11.65 -12.27
N SER A 81 7.01 -10.91 -13.34
CA SER A 81 5.84 -11.22 -14.17
C SER A 81 6.18 -12.05 -15.41
N GLU A 82 7.41 -11.93 -15.92
CA GLU A 82 7.82 -12.45 -17.24
C GLU A 82 8.43 -13.86 -17.23
N ALA A 83 8.74 -14.41 -16.05
CA ALA A 83 9.56 -15.61 -15.96
C ALA A 83 8.74 -16.91 -15.98
N ALA A 84 8.60 -17.50 -17.16
CA ALA A 84 8.10 -18.86 -17.31
C ALA A 84 9.06 -19.89 -16.68
N PRO A 85 8.57 -20.99 -16.07
CA PRO A 85 7.18 -21.42 -16.03
C PRO A 85 6.46 -21.29 -14.66
N VAL A 86 6.96 -20.58 -13.63
CA VAL A 86 6.36 -20.72 -12.29
C VAL A 86 6.44 -19.46 -11.42
N ASN A 87 5.26 -19.03 -10.92
CA ASN A 87 4.96 -17.94 -9.96
C ASN A 87 5.04 -16.51 -10.48
N HIS A 88 4.09 -16.14 -11.35
CA HIS A 88 3.80 -14.75 -11.68
C HIS A 88 3.43 -13.97 -10.42
N VAL A 89 4.34 -13.14 -9.91
CA VAL A 89 4.08 -12.27 -8.77
C VAL A 89 3.16 -11.12 -9.16
N TYR A 90 3.18 -10.75 -10.45
CA TYR A 90 2.45 -9.64 -10.99
C TYR A 90 1.86 -9.97 -12.36
N ASP A 91 0.61 -9.59 -12.57
CA ASP A 91 -0.07 -9.64 -13.86
C ASP A 91 0.04 -8.26 -14.53
N THR A 92 0.80 -8.16 -15.62
CA THR A 92 1.05 -6.89 -16.31
C THR A 92 -0.17 -6.35 -17.05
N ILE A 93 -1.16 -7.20 -17.35
CA ILE A 93 -2.40 -6.83 -18.04
C ILE A 93 -3.41 -6.33 -17.02
N ASN A 94 -3.73 -7.15 -16.02
CA ASN A 94 -4.75 -6.83 -15.02
C ASN A 94 -4.21 -5.96 -13.88
N LYS A 95 -2.90 -5.71 -13.84
CA LYS A 95 -2.19 -4.98 -12.77
C LYS A 95 -2.40 -5.62 -11.39
N ALA A 96 -2.63 -6.93 -11.36
CA ALA A 96 -2.89 -7.70 -10.15
C ALA A 96 -1.58 -8.17 -9.53
N ILE A 97 -1.47 -8.07 -8.20
CA ILE A 97 -0.39 -8.69 -7.44
C ILE A 97 -0.89 -10.05 -6.95
N ALA A 98 -0.10 -11.10 -7.15
CA ALA A 98 -0.49 -12.45 -6.81
C ALA A 98 -0.88 -12.58 -5.33
N ASN A 99 -1.88 -13.44 -5.06
CA ASN A 99 -2.38 -13.76 -3.72
C ASN A 99 -2.99 -12.60 -2.92
N ILE A 100 -3.15 -11.41 -3.51
CA ILE A 100 -3.91 -10.31 -2.92
C ILE A 100 -5.24 -10.20 -3.65
N ALA A 101 -6.33 -10.50 -2.94
CA ALA A 101 -7.66 -10.39 -3.51
C ALA A 101 -8.10 -8.93 -3.53
N SER A 102 -8.63 -8.45 -4.66
CA SER A 102 -9.23 -7.12 -4.79
C SER A 102 -10.52 -6.94 -3.99
N THR A 103 -11.03 -8.02 -3.40
CA THR A 103 -12.22 -8.04 -2.56
C THR A 103 -11.91 -7.97 -1.06
N GLU A 104 -10.65 -7.99 -0.64
CA GLU A 104 -10.25 -7.96 0.78
C GLU A 104 -9.60 -6.63 1.16
N ASP A 105 -9.88 -6.15 2.37
CA ASP A 105 -9.23 -4.96 2.92
C ASP A 105 -7.76 -5.24 3.17
N ASN A 106 -6.88 -4.37 2.68
CA ASN A 106 -5.44 -4.59 2.87
C ASN A 106 -4.64 -3.29 2.93
N THR A 107 -3.44 -3.38 3.51
CA THR A 107 -2.51 -2.26 3.56
C THR A 107 -1.19 -2.70 2.98
N LEU A 108 -0.76 -2.04 1.90
CA LEU A 108 0.51 -2.30 1.24
C LEU A 108 1.57 -1.28 1.68
N PHE A 109 2.71 -1.80 2.10
CA PHE A 109 3.86 -1.02 2.52
C PHE A 109 4.98 -1.14 1.49
N ILE A 110 5.27 -0.07 0.76
CA ILE A 110 6.31 -0.08 -0.27
C ILE A 110 7.56 0.61 0.27
N PRO A 111 8.69 -0.10 0.44
CA PRO A 111 9.94 0.55 0.80
C PRO A 111 10.37 1.55 -0.29
N ASN A 112 10.95 2.68 0.12
CA ASN A 112 11.54 3.62 -0.84
C ASN A 112 12.72 2.97 -1.59
N ASN A 113 13.18 3.62 -2.67
CA ASN A 113 14.25 3.08 -3.52
C ASN A 113 15.56 2.81 -2.73
N THR A 114 15.89 3.63 -1.73
CA THR A 114 17.08 3.41 -0.88
C THR A 114 16.94 2.14 -0.04
N ALA A 115 15.78 1.93 0.58
CA ALA A 115 15.46 0.74 1.36
C ALA A 115 15.40 -0.52 0.50
N MET A 116 14.87 -0.41 -0.72
CA MET A 116 14.91 -1.49 -1.72
C MET A 116 16.36 -1.87 -2.05
N GLN A 117 17.25 -0.89 -2.23
CA GLN A 117 18.68 -1.16 -2.45
C GLN A 117 19.33 -1.83 -1.22
N ALA A 118 18.97 -1.43 -0.01
CA ALA A 118 19.44 -2.09 1.20
C ALA A 118 18.97 -3.57 1.28
N ALA A 119 17.73 -3.86 0.90
CA ALA A 119 17.22 -5.23 0.82
C ALA A 119 17.99 -6.11 -0.18
N ILE A 120 18.46 -5.51 -1.28
CA ILE A 120 19.33 -6.19 -2.26
C ILE A 120 20.70 -6.48 -1.65
N ASN A 121 21.31 -5.47 -1.02
CA ASN A 121 22.64 -5.59 -0.41
C ASN A 121 22.65 -6.64 0.72
N ASP A 122 21.55 -6.72 1.48
CA ASP A 122 21.36 -7.71 2.56
C ASP A 122 20.97 -9.10 2.03
N GLY A 123 20.82 -9.28 0.71
CA GLY A 123 20.54 -10.57 0.06
C GLY A 123 19.09 -11.06 0.17
N LEU A 124 18.20 -10.21 0.70
CA LEU A 124 16.77 -10.50 0.81
C LEU A 124 16.10 -10.50 -0.58
N LEU A 125 16.48 -9.54 -1.43
CA LEU A 125 16.08 -9.47 -2.82
C LEU A 125 17.23 -9.87 -3.76
N PRO A 126 16.95 -10.57 -4.87
CA PRO A 126 17.97 -10.90 -5.86
C PRO A 126 18.38 -9.66 -6.66
N VAL A 127 19.64 -9.58 -7.08
CA VAL A 127 20.09 -8.53 -8.02
C VAL A 127 19.35 -8.71 -9.36
N ILE A 128 18.77 -7.63 -9.88
CA ILE A 128 18.17 -7.61 -11.22
C ILE A 128 19.32 -7.56 -12.23
N GLY A 129 19.45 -8.63 -13.02
CA GLY A 129 20.36 -8.72 -14.17
C GLY A 129 19.61 -8.86 -15.48
N PHE A 130 20.36 -9.11 -16.57
CA PHE A 130 19.78 -9.37 -17.89
C PHE A 130 18.99 -10.68 -17.94
N ALA A 131 19.45 -11.71 -17.24
CA ALA A 131 18.76 -13.00 -17.16
C ALA A 131 17.43 -12.88 -16.40
N ASP A 132 16.49 -13.75 -16.73
CA ASP A 132 15.24 -13.86 -15.98
C ASP A 132 15.44 -14.47 -14.60
N PHE A 133 14.53 -14.14 -13.69
CA PHE A 133 14.57 -14.71 -12.36
C PHE A 133 14.27 -16.20 -12.40
N THR A 134 15.16 -16.97 -11.77
CA THR A 134 14.90 -18.37 -11.42
C THR A 134 13.67 -18.46 -10.51
N ILE A 135 13.04 -19.64 -10.44
CA ILE A 135 11.89 -19.89 -9.55
C ILE A 135 12.22 -19.51 -8.09
N ALA A 136 13.43 -19.83 -7.62
CA ALA A 136 13.87 -19.48 -6.27
C ALA A 136 13.92 -17.96 -6.05
N GLN A 137 14.38 -17.19 -7.05
CA GLN A 137 14.40 -15.74 -7.00
C GLN A 137 12.99 -15.14 -7.04
N GLN A 138 12.09 -15.69 -7.86
CA GLN A 138 10.69 -15.26 -7.90
C GLN A 138 10.00 -15.52 -6.56
N ASN A 139 10.24 -16.67 -5.93
CA ASN A 139 9.72 -16.98 -4.60
C ASN A 139 10.23 -16.00 -3.53
N LYS A 140 11.48 -15.55 -3.62
CA LYS A 140 12.00 -14.48 -2.74
C LYS A 140 11.25 -13.16 -2.93
N VAL A 141 10.99 -12.77 -4.18
CA VAL A 141 10.22 -11.55 -4.48
C VAL A 141 8.78 -11.70 -4.01
N LEU A 142 8.12 -12.83 -4.25
CA LEU A 142 6.77 -13.10 -3.79
C LEU A 142 6.70 -13.00 -2.26
N ALA A 143 7.59 -13.69 -1.55
CA ALA A 143 7.63 -13.65 -0.08
C ALA A 143 7.88 -12.23 0.45
N PHE A 144 8.79 -11.49 -0.19
CA PHE A 144 9.03 -10.08 0.13
C PHE A 144 7.76 -9.24 -0.04
N VAL A 145 7.09 -9.30 -1.20
CA VAL A 145 5.86 -8.54 -1.44
C VAL A 145 4.75 -8.93 -0.46
N MET A 146 4.56 -10.23 -0.22
CA MET A 146 3.52 -10.72 0.69
C MET A 146 3.75 -10.29 2.14
N TYR A 147 5.01 -10.17 2.58
CA TYR A 147 5.33 -9.74 3.93
C TYR A 147 5.09 -8.24 4.14
N HIS A 148 5.14 -7.48 3.05
CA HIS A 148 4.86 -6.05 3.02
C HIS A 148 3.37 -5.72 2.90
N VAL A 149 2.48 -6.71 3.00
CA VAL A 149 1.03 -6.49 2.90
C VAL A 149 0.37 -6.99 4.17
N ILE A 150 -0.28 -6.10 4.94
CA ILE A 150 -1.18 -6.50 6.02
C ILE A 150 -2.48 -7.02 5.43
N ALA A 151 -2.91 -8.20 5.89
CA ALA A 151 -4.13 -8.85 5.43
C ALA A 151 -5.35 -8.40 6.23
N LYS A 152 -6.49 -8.24 5.54
CA LYS A 152 -7.83 -8.02 6.14
C LYS A 152 -7.93 -6.79 7.03
N SER A 153 -7.11 -5.77 6.76
CA SER A 153 -7.10 -4.52 7.52
C SER A 153 -6.52 -3.38 6.69
N ILE A 154 -7.23 -2.25 6.71
CA ILE A 154 -6.71 -0.96 6.25
C ILE A 154 -6.16 -0.22 7.48
N VAL A 155 -4.88 0.09 7.46
CA VAL A 155 -4.18 0.84 8.51
C VAL A 155 -3.87 2.23 7.96
N VAL A 156 -4.31 3.26 8.65
CA VAL A 156 -4.04 4.68 8.35
C VAL A 156 -3.49 5.37 9.60
N PRO A 157 -2.79 6.51 9.49
CA PRO A 157 -2.20 7.24 10.62
C PRO A 157 -3.25 7.99 11.47
N ASP A 158 -4.26 7.28 11.98
CA ASP A 158 -5.34 7.86 12.80
C ASP A 158 -5.23 7.49 14.29
N GLY A 159 -4.22 6.70 14.67
CA GLY A 159 -3.99 6.23 16.02
C GLY A 159 -4.93 5.11 16.49
N LYS A 160 -5.83 4.59 15.64
CA LYS A 160 -6.82 3.58 16.07
C LYS A 160 -6.31 2.15 15.98
N ILE A 161 -5.51 1.84 14.96
CA ILE A 161 -5.09 0.46 14.66
C ILE A 161 -3.60 0.29 14.97
N SER A 162 -3.32 -0.34 16.11
CA SER A 162 -1.98 -0.71 16.60
C SER A 162 -1.90 -2.17 17.05
N GLY A 163 -0.68 -2.67 17.21
CA GLY A 163 -0.37 -4.03 17.68
C GLY A 163 -0.01 -5.00 16.56
N VAL A 164 0.04 -6.29 16.91
CA VAL A 164 0.45 -7.37 15.99
C VAL A 164 -0.60 -7.58 14.91
N ARG A 165 -0.17 -7.67 13.65
CA ARG A 165 -1.02 -7.89 12.48
C ARG A 165 -0.44 -8.95 11.57
N ASP A 166 -1.34 -9.77 11.03
CA ASP A 166 -1.01 -10.78 10.02
C ASP A 166 -0.65 -10.11 8.70
N THR A 167 0.41 -10.59 8.08
CA THR A 167 0.75 -10.29 6.70
C THR A 167 0.18 -11.36 5.76
N TYR A 168 0.26 -11.14 4.45
CA TYR A 168 -0.04 -12.19 3.47
C TYR A 168 1.06 -13.26 3.37
N HIS A 169 2.27 -13.01 3.91
CA HIS A 169 3.34 -13.98 3.88
C HIS A 169 3.05 -15.13 4.85
N LYS A 170 3.27 -16.36 4.39
CA LYS A 170 3.06 -17.59 5.15
C LYS A 170 4.41 -18.27 5.40
N THR A 171 4.64 -18.63 6.65
CA THR A 171 5.76 -19.45 7.13
C THR A 171 5.25 -20.86 7.46
N GLU A 172 6.14 -21.77 7.83
CA GLU A 172 5.76 -23.10 8.33
C GLU A 172 4.93 -23.05 9.62
N GLU A 173 5.08 -21.96 10.39
CA GLU A 173 4.43 -21.75 11.69
C GLU A 173 3.08 -21.03 11.57
N GLY A 174 2.73 -20.53 10.38
CA GLY A 174 1.47 -19.83 10.13
C GLY A 174 1.65 -18.58 9.29
N LYS A 175 0.89 -17.53 9.57
CA LYS A 175 1.08 -16.23 8.90
C LYS A 175 2.17 -15.45 9.60
N ALA A 176 3.09 -14.89 8.81
CA ALA A 176 4.07 -13.96 9.34
C ALA A 176 3.38 -12.68 9.81
N THR A 177 3.90 -12.09 10.87
CA THR A 177 3.30 -10.89 11.48
C THR A 177 4.23 -9.70 11.46
N VAL A 178 3.63 -8.51 11.56
CA VAL A 178 4.31 -7.23 11.82
C VAL A 178 3.61 -6.53 12.98
N THR A 179 4.33 -5.74 13.75
CA THR A 179 3.72 -4.91 14.81
C THR A 179 3.55 -3.49 14.30
N VAL A 180 2.33 -2.99 14.33
CA VAL A 180 2.01 -1.59 13.96
C VAL A 180 2.05 -0.72 15.20
N ILE A 181 2.79 0.40 15.15
CA ILE A 181 2.77 1.47 16.15
C ILE A 181 2.15 2.70 15.50
N ASN A 182 0.89 2.97 15.80
CA ASN A 182 0.09 3.99 15.13
C ASN A 182 -0.24 5.14 16.07
N GLU A 183 0.16 6.33 15.66
CA GLU A 183 -0.14 7.60 16.31
C GLU A 183 -0.85 8.52 15.30
N PRO A 184 -1.67 9.47 15.76
CA PRO A 184 -2.30 10.43 14.86
C PRO A 184 -1.25 11.19 14.04
N GLY A 185 -1.29 11.02 12.71
CA GLY A 185 -0.38 11.67 11.76
C GLY A 185 0.94 10.93 11.49
N SER A 186 1.22 9.81 12.16
CA SER A 186 2.42 9.02 11.89
C SER A 186 2.29 7.58 12.37
N PHE A 187 2.84 6.62 11.65
CA PHE A 187 2.99 5.27 12.19
C PHE A 187 4.24 4.58 11.69
N SER A 188 4.63 3.53 12.41
CA SER A 188 5.77 2.67 12.08
C SER A 188 5.39 1.21 12.18
N LEU A 189 6.20 0.37 11.55
CA LEU A 189 6.12 -1.08 11.63
C LEU A 189 7.39 -1.63 12.25
N ILE A 190 7.23 -2.69 13.04
CA ILE A 190 8.33 -3.53 13.51
C ILE A 190 8.16 -4.91 12.90
N ASP A 191 9.18 -5.39 12.21
CA ASP A 191 9.21 -6.72 11.60
C ASP A 191 9.56 -7.83 12.60
N ALA A 192 9.55 -9.08 12.14
CA ALA A 192 9.87 -10.25 12.95
C ALA A 192 11.34 -10.27 13.47
N HIS A 193 12.21 -9.47 12.86
CA HIS A 193 13.61 -9.33 13.22
C HIS A 193 13.89 -8.08 14.08
N GLY A 194 12.84 -7.38 14.54
CA GLY A 194 12.95 -6.17 15.35
C GLY A 194 13.41 -4.94 14.56
N ARG A 195 13.44 -4.99 13.22
CA ARG A 195 13.74 -3.80 12.41
C ARG A 195 12.51 -2.91 12.38
N MET A 196 12.74 -1.62 12.58
CA MET A 196 11.72 -0.60 12.49
C MET A 196 11.73 0.06 11.11
N ALA A 197 10.55 0.28 10.56
CA ALA A 197 10.33 1.04 9.33
C ALA A 197 9.25 2.09 9.57
N ASN A 198 9.56 3.36 9.34
CA ASN A 198 8.64 4.47 9.50
C ASN A 198 7.94 4.77 8.18
N VAL A 199 6.67 5.17 8.28
CA VAL A 199 5.90 5.60 7.12
C VAL A 199 6.32 7.00 6.69
N ILE A 200 6.65 7.16 5.41
CA ILE A 200 6.93 8.46 4.79
C ILE A 200 5.59 9.07 4.38
N MET A 201 5.06 9.93 5.26
CA MET A 201 3.70 10.48 5.12
C MET A 201 3.45 11.22 3.80
N GLU A 202 4.48 11.89 3.27
CA GLU A 202 4.40 12.61 1.99
C GLU A 202 4.02 11.69 0.81
N ASN A 203 4.48 10.45 0.83
CA ASN A 203 4.28 9.46 -0.24
C ASN A 203 3.28 8.35 0.16
N SER A 204 2.40 8.65 1.12
CA SER A 204 1.50 7.68 1.76
C SER A 204 0.03 8.10 1.67
N ASN A 205 -0.87 7.33 2.29
CA ASN A 205 -2.32 7.50 2.17
C ASN A 205 -2.79 7.47 0.70
N ILE A 206 -2.20 6.58 -0.11
CA ILE A 206 -2.62 6.39 -1.50
C ILE A 206 -3.78 5.41 -1.48
N LEU A 207 -4.98 5.89 -1.81
CA LEU A 207 -6.19 5.09 -1.84
C LEU A 207 -6.21 4.20 -3.08
N SER A 208 -6.60 2.94 -2.91
CA SER A 208 -6.82 1.96 -3.98
C SER A 208 -8.08 1.13 -3.69
N ASN A 209 -8.39 0.14 -4.54
CA ASN A 209 -9.56 -0.71 -4.36
C ASN A 209 -9.42 -1.57 -3.09
N ARG A 210 -10.23 -1.24 -2.06
CA ARG A 210 -10.19 -1.82 -0.71
C ARG A 210 -8.79 -1.86 -0.11
N ALA A 211 -7.96 -0.88 -0.44
CA ALA A 211 -6.57 -0.87 -0.02
C ALA A 211 -6.02 0.53 0.18
N VAL A 212 -5.01 0.63 1.04
CA VAL A 212 -4.19 1.84 1.18
C VAL A 212 -2.73 1.47 1.01
N ILE A 213 -2.01 2.29 0.25
CA ILE A 213 -0.57 2.16 0.04
C ILE A 213 0.15 3.24 0.83
N HIS A 214 1.18 2.82 1.56
CA HIS A 214 2.10 3.70 2.29
C HIS A 214 3.53 3.43 1.85
N GLN A 215 4.35 4.46 1.81
CA GLN A 215 5.78 4.31 1.57
C GLN A 215 6.52 4.15 2.91
N LEU A 216 7.52 3.28 2.95
CA LEU A 216 8.42 3.11 4.10
C LEU A 216 9.82 3.69 3.86
N ASP A 217 10.45 4.17 4.92
CA ASP A 217 11.86 4.58 4.92
C ASP A 217 12.85 3.41 4.97
N ASN A 218 12.36 2.21 5.30
CA ASN A 218 13.12 0.98 5.45
C ASN A 218 12.32 -0.22 4.91
N TYR A 219 12.98 -1.36 4.69
CA TYR A 219 12.33 -2.59 4.26
C TYR A 219 12.03 -3.50 5.46
N LEU A 220 11.04 -4.39 5.32
CA LEU A 220 10.67 -5.37 6.34
C LEU A 220 11.30 -6.73 6.03
N LYS A 221 11.82 -7.40 7.07
CA LYS A 221 12.46 -8.72 7.00
C LYS A 221 11.65 -9.79 7.74
N TYR A 222 11.34 -10.88 7.04
CA TYR A 222 10.67 -12.08 7.54
C TYR A 222 11.65 -13.22 7.78
#